data_AF-A0A817PU16-F1
#
_entry.id   AF-A0A817PU16-F1
#
_cell.length_a   1.000
_cell.length_b   1.000
_cell.length_c   1.000
_cell.angle_alpha   90.00
_cell.angle_beta   90.00
_cell.angle_gamma   90.00
#
_symmetry.space_group_name_H-M   'P 1'
#
loop_
_entity.id
_entity.type
_entity.pdbx_description
1 polymer ?
#
loop_
_entity_poly.entity_id
_entity_poly.type
_entity_poly.pdbx_seq_one_letter_code
_entity_poly.pdbx_strand_id
1 'polypeptide(L)'
;MPLQEANSSRHNINDFAREKFSELAKKYIDALNSKIHNTAVITRDQSEKIINVLQSKLSAEKVSGRFSHWCKQTFTLCFIGSHQLLCDFKEVKPIFVYQDMYDIYQASHHQTAHGGRDKCLEYIAANYSWTNRSLLQIFIAQCSACQTRKTVYLYYINIIKFFPNFQNPCSNQL
;
A
#
# COMPACT_ATOMS: atom_id res chain seq x y z
N MET A 1 38.89 -29.28 9.53
CA MET A 1 38.96 -27.81 9.48
C MET A 1 37.59 -27.27 9.13
N PRO A 2 36.90 -26.53 10.02
CA PRO A 2 35.65 -25.87 9.67
C PRO A 2 35.93 -24.45 9.17
N LEU A 3 35.60 -24.16 7.91
CA LEU A 3 35.50 -22.80 7.41
C LEU A 3 34.22 -22.18 7.99
N GLN A 4 34.40 -21.28 8.95
CA GLN A 4 33.38 -20.31 9.33
C GLN A 4 33.28 -19.29 8.20
N GLU A 5 32.20 -19.34 7.42
CA GLU A 5 31.85 -18.23 6.54
C GLU A 5 30.85 -17.31 7.27
N ALA A 6 31.38 -16.16 7.67
CA ALA A 6 30.62 -15.03 8.15
C ALA A 6 29.68 -14.51 7.06
N ASN A 7 28.37 -14.70 7.20
CA ASN A 7 27.38 -14.08 6.32
C ASN A 7 26.77 -12.85 7.02
N SER A 8 27.56 -11.77 7.00
CA SER A 8 27.16 -10.47 7.51
C SER A 8 26.20 -9.79 6.52
N SER A 9 24.92 -9.76 6.89
CA SER A 9 24.01 -8.62 6.71
C SER A 9 24.10 -7.84 5.39
N ARG A 10 23.71 -8.46 4.27
CA ARG A 10 23.27 -7.74 3.07
C ARG A 10 21.74 -7.57 3.17
N HIS A 11 21.27 -6.47 3.76
CA HIS A 11 19.85 -6.10 3.67
C HIS A 11 19.56 -5.67 2.23
N ASN A 12 18.50 -6.22 1.62
CA ASN A 12 18.12 -5.91 0.24
C ASN A 12 17.65 -4.43 0.17
N ILE A 13 17.92 -3.72 -0.93
CA ILE A 13 17.44 -2.33 -1.14
C ILE A 13 15.90 -2.24 -0.97
N ASN A 14 15.19 -3.32 -1.35
CA ASN A 14 13.75 -3.41 -1.17
C ASN A 14 13.34 -3.51 0.31
N ASP A 15 14.16 -4.12 1.16
CA ASP A 15 13.88 -4.25 2.60
C ASP A 15 13.92 -2.88 3.27
N PHE A 16 14.95 -2.07 2.96
CA PHE A 16 15.05 -0.71 3.48
C PHE A 16 13.88 0.17 3.02
N ALA A 17 13.49 0.06 1.74
CA ALA A 17 12.35 0.82 1.21
C ALA A 17 11.02 0.42 1.88
N ARG A 18 10.85 -0.87 2.20
CA ARG A 18 9.69 -1.39 2.94
C ARG A 18 9.66 -0.90 4.37
N GLU A 19 10.79 -0.98 5.08
CA GLU A 19 10.91 -0.51 6.47
C GLU A 19 10.58 0.98 6.56
N LYS A 20 11.19 1.79 5.69
CA LYS A 20 10.92 3.22 5.62
C LYS A 20 9.45 3.54 5.35
N PHE A 21 8.82 2.81 4.42
CA PHE A 21 7.38 2.96 4.19
C PHE A 21 6.58 2.60 5.44
N SER A 22 6.90 1.49 6.08
CA SER A 22 6.20 0.97 7.26
C SER A 22 6.26 1.96 8.43
N GLU A 23 7.42 2.59 8.65
CA GLU A 23 7.58 3.65 9.65
C GLU A 23 6.71 4.88 9.36
N LEU A 24 6.71 5.35 8.11
CA LEU A 24 5.92 6.51 7.71
C LEU A 24 4.41 6.21 7.74
N ALA A 25 4.01 5.01 7.31
CA ALA A 25 2.65 4.54 7.37
C ALA A 25 2.16 4.45 8.82
N LYS A 26 2.98 3.90 9.72
CA LYS A 26 2.69 3.85 11.15
C LYS A 26 2.50 5.25 11.74
N LYS A 27 3.45 6.16 11.51
CA LYS A 27 3.35 7.56 11.96
C LYS A 27 2.06 8.23 11.46
N TYR A 28 1.70 7.98 10.21
CA TYR A 28 0.45 8.49 9.65
C TYR A 28 -0.77 7.93 10.37
N ILE A 29 -0.83 6.60 10.58
CA ILE A 29 -1.95 5.93 11.26
C ILE A 29 -2.07 6.38 12.71
N ASP A 30 -0.96 6.45 13.45
CA ASP A 30 -0.92 6.87 14.85
C ASP A 30 -1.40 8.32 15.04
N ALA A 31 -1.23 9.17 14.02
CA ALA A 31 -1.71 10.55 14.00
C ALA A 31 -3.21 10.69 13.68
N LEU A 32 -3.89 9.61 13.26
CA LEU A 32 -5.33 9.64 12.99
C LEU A 32 -6.11 9.62 14.31
N ASN A 33 -7.26 10.31 14.35
CA ASN A 33 -8.14 10.19 15.49
C ASN A 33 -8.66 8.74 15.64
N SER A 34 -9.06 8.36 16.86
CA SER A 34 -9.46 6.98 17.21
C SER A 34 -10.59 6.41 16.33
N LYS A 35 -11.48 7.26 15.81
CA LYS A 35 -12.58 6.85 14.92
C LYS A 35 -12.08 6.48 13.52
N ILE A 36 -11.16 7.26 12.97
CA ILE A 36 -10.56 7.00 11.66
C ILE A 36 -9.55 5.85 11.78
N HIS A 37 -8.77 5.79 12.87
CA HIS A 37 -7.81 4.72 13.13
C HIS A 37 -8.43 3.31 13.01
N ASN A 38 -9.62 3.11 13.59
CA ASN A 38 -10.30 1.81 13.58
C ASN A 38 -10.85 1.35 12.22
N THR A 39 -10.86 2.25 11.22
CA THR A 39 -11.41 1.97 9.88
C THR A 39 -10.41 2.27 8.75
N ALA A 40 -9.29 2.93 9.05
CA ALA A 40 -8.33 3.41 8.06
C ALA A 40 -7.60 2.30 7.32
N VAL A 41 -7.36 1.17 8.01
CA VAL A 41 -6.69 -0.01 7.49
C VAL A 41 -7.27 -1.25 8.18
N ILE A 42 -7.25 -2.39 7.49
CA ILE A 42 -7.54 -3.69 8.11
C ILE A 42 -6.21 -4.40 8.35
N THR A 43 -5.88 -4.66 9.63
CA THR A 43 -4.70 -5.45 9.97
C THR A 43 -4.98 -6.95 9.82
N ARG A 44 -3.93 -7.77 9.72
CA ARG A 44 -4.05 -9.23 9.74
C ARG A 44 -4.87 -9.73 10.94
N ASP A 45 -4.55 -9.29 12.16
CA ASP A 45 -5.32 -9.64 13.37
C ASP A 45 -6.80 -9.23 13.28
N GLN A 46 -7.10 -8.07 12.71
CA GLN A 46 -8.48 -7.65 12.48
C GLN A 46 -9.16 -8.53 11.43
N SER A 47 -8.47 -8.84 10.34
CA SER A 47 -9.00 -9.72 9.30
C SER A 47 -9.35 -11.10 9.83
N GLU A 48 -8.51 -11.68 10.70
CA GLU A 48 -8.77 -12.97 11.36
C GLU A 48 -9.98 -12.89 12.29
N LYS A 49 -10.10 -11.81 13.08
CA LYS A 49 -11.28 -11.57 13.92
C LYS A 49 -12.55 -11.46 13.08
N ILE A 50 -12.51 -10.73 11.97
CA ILE A 50 -13.65 -10.61 11.04
C ILE A 50 -14.01 -11.98 10.47
N ILE A 51 -13.03 -12.75 9.98
CA ILE A 51 -13.24 -14.11 9.46
C ILE A 51 -13.90 -14.99 10.51
N ASN A 52 -13.41 -14.96 11.75
CA ASN A 52 -13.99 -15.76 12.83
C ASN A 52 -15.43 -15.35 13.17
N VAL A 53 -15.78 -14.06 13.06
CA VAL A 53 -17.17 -13.59 13.19
C VAL A 53 -18.04 -14.12 12.05
N LEU A 54 -17.56 -14.03 10.81
CA LEU A 54 -18.31 -14.50 9.63
C LEU A 54 -18.53 -16.01 9.65
N GLN A 55 -17.57 -16.77 10.18
CA GLN A 55 -17.64 -18.22 10.35
C GLN A 55 -18.38 -18.65 11.63
N SER A 56 -18.90 -17.69 12.43
CA SER A 56 -19.54 -17.97 13.72
C SER A 56 -18.66 -18.75 14.72
N LYS A 57 -17.34 -18.60 14.63
CA LYS A 57 -16.35 -19.27 15.51
C LYS A 57 -16.12 -18.54 16.84
N LEU A 58 -16.65 -17.32 16.99
CA LEU A 58 -16.57 -16.56 18.23
C LEU A 58 -17.91 -16.58 18.95
N SER A 59 -17.89 -16.82 20.26
CA SER A 59 -19.07 -16.71 21.11
C SER A 59 -19.56 -15.26 21.19
N ALA A 60 -20.87 -15.08 21.40
CA ALA A 60 -21.51 -13.77 21.50
C ALA A 60 -20.91 -12.88 22.61
N GLU A 61 -20.34 -13.49 23.65
CA GLU A 61 -19.65 -12.79 24.75
C GLU A 61 -18.28 -12.21 24.35
N LYS A 62 -17.63 -12.79 23.33
CA LYS A 62 -16.28 -12.38 22.88
C LYS A 62 -16.28 -11.22 21.89
N VAL A 63 -17.43 -10.87 21.33
CA VAL A 63 -17.54 -9.87 20.24
C VAL A 63 -18.71 -8.95 20.48
N SER A 64 -18.47 -7.63 20.44
CA SER A 64 -19.56 -6.67 20.56
C SER A 64 -20.59 -6.81 19.42
N GLY A 65 -21.87 -6.65 19.74
CA GLY A 65 -22.95 -6.70 18.73
C GLY A 65 -22.74 -5.70 17.59
N ARG A 66 -22.20 -4.51 17.88
CA ARG A 66 -21.85 -3.50 16.88
C ARG A 66 -20.78 -3.98 15.89
N PHE A 67 -19.71 -4.59 16.40
CA PHE A 67 -18.64 -5.13 15.55
C PHE A 67 -19.15 -6.30 14.70
N SER A 68 -19.94 -7.21 15.29
CA SER A 68 -20.52 -8.34 14.55
C SER A 68 -21.44 -7.88 13.42
N HIS A 69 -22.32 -6.91 13.71
CA HIS A 69 -23.20 -6.31 12.71
C HIS A 69 -22.40 -5.64 11.58
N TRP A 70 -21.39 -4.83 11.94
CA TRP A 70 -20.50 -4.20 10.96
C TRP A 70 -19.80 -5.24 10.07
N CYS A 71 -19.25 -6.32 10.66
CA CYS A 71 -18.59 -7.38 9.91
C CYS A 71 -19.51 -7.98 8.85
N LYS A 72 -20.74 -8.35 9.26
CA LYS A 72 -21.72 -9.02 8.39
C LYS A 72 -22.29 -8.12 7.30
N GLN A 73 -22.30 -6.80 7.51
CA GLN A 73 -22.75 -5.85 6.49
C GLN A 73 -21.64 -5.41 5.52
N THR A 74 -20.38 -5.52 5.94
CA THR A 74 -19.25 -4.95 5.22
C THR A 74 -18.46 -6.02 4.47
N PHE A 75 -18.36 -7.23 5.02
CA PHE A 75 -17.46 -8.25 4.50
C PHE A 75 -18.17 -9.55 4.16
N THR A 76 -17.55 -10.31 3.27
CA THR A 76 -17.90 -11.69 2.93
C THR A 76 -16.64 -12.54 2.80
N LEU A 77 -16.81 -13.85 2.72
CA LEU A 77 -15.72 -14.79 2.42
C LEU A 77 -15.81 -15.21 0.96
N CYS A 78 -14.73 -15.02 0.21
CA CYS A 78 -14.56 -15.57 -1.12
C CYS A 78 -13.64 -16.79 -1.08
N PHE A 79 -13.75 -17.65 -2.09
CA PHE A 79 -12.88 -18.81 -2.26
C PHE A 79 -12.26 -18.80 -3.65
N ILE A 80 -10.94 -18.95 -3.71
CA ILE A 80 -10.19 -19.18 -4.95
C ILE A 80 -9.54 -20.54 -4.81
N GLY A 81 -10.13 -21.55 -5.46
CA GLY A 81 -9.77 -22.94 -5.21
C GLY A 81 -9.98 -23.30 -3.74
N SER A 82 -8.92 -23.76 -3.08
CA SER A 82 -8.91 -24.06 -1.63
C SER A 82 -8.59 -22.87 -0.73
N HIS A 83 -8.27 -21.70 -1.30
CA HIS A 83 -7.86 -20.54 -0.53
C HIS A 83 -9.05 -19.65 -0.20
N GLN A 84 -9.26 -19.41 1.09
CA GLN A 84 -10.26 -18.47 1.58
C GLN A 84 -9.68 -17.05 1.64
N LEU A 85 -10.44 -16.08 1.12
CA LEU A 85 -10.11 -14.66 1.15
C LEU A 85 -11.20 -13.87 1.86
N LEU A 86 -10.81 -12.84 2.60
CA LEU A 86 -11.74 -11.83 3.09
C LEU A 86 -12.02 -10.85 1.96
N CYS A 87 -13.29 -10.62 1.65
CA CYS A 87 -13.73 -9.74 0.57
C CYS A 87 -14.68 -8.66 1.08
N ASP A 88 -14.78 -7.56 0.33
CA ASP A 88 -15.89 -6.63 0.48
C ASP A 88 -17.21 -7.29 0.08
N PHE A 89 -18.27 -7.05 0.84
CA PHE A 89 -19.57 -7.67 0.62
C PHE A 89 -20.24 -7.23 -0.70
N LYS A 90 -20.02 -5.99 -1.13
CA LYS A 90 -20.72 -5.41 -2.29
C LYS A 90 -19.98 -5.67 -3.60
N GLU A 91 -18.68 -5.38 -3.61
CA GLU A 91 -17.83 -5.43 -4.80
C GLU A 91 -17.21 -6.83 -5.01
N VAL A 92 -17.25 -7.70 -4.00
CA VAL A 92 -16.68 -9.06 -4.03
C VAL A 92 -15.18 -9.06 -4.36
N LYS A 93 -14.49 -7.96 -4.01
CA LYS A 93 -13.04 -7.82 -4.18
C LYS A 93 -12.31 -8.14 -2.88
N PRO A 94 -11.12 -8.75 -2.94
CA PRO A 94 -10.29 -8.99 -1.76
C PRO A 94 -10.03 -7.72 -0.96
N ILE A 95 -10.08 -7.84 0.37
CA ILE A 95 -9.76 -6.75 1.29
C ILE A 95 -8.26 -6.52 1.31
N PHE A 96 -7.89 -5.25 1.19
CA PHE A 96 -6.52 -4.82 1.23
C PHE A 96 -5.98 -4.79 2.66
N VAL A 97 -5.21 -5.82 3.03
CA VAL A 97 -4.61 -5.97 4.37
C VAL A 97 -3.37 -5.09 4.52
N TYR A 98 -3.24 -4.41 5.66
CA TYR A 98 -2.18 -3.45 5.97
C TYR A 98 -0.77 -4.01 5.75
N GLN A 99 -0.51 -5.23 6.21
CA GLN A 99 0.80 -5.88 6.12
C GLN A 99 1.24 -6.11 4.67
N ASP A 100 0.29 -6.24 3.74
CA ASP A 100 0.56 -6.53 2.33
C ASP A 100 0.55 -5.24 1.48
N MET A 101 0.32 -4.06 2.11
CA MET A 101 0.21 -2.77 1.44
C MET A 101 1.44 -2.38 0.63
N TYR A 102 2.63 -2.59 1.18
CA TYR A 102 3.85 -2.22 0.48
C TYR A 102 3.98 -2.98 -0.86
N ASP A 103 3.76 -4.29 -0.84
CA ASP A 103 3.90 -5.14 -2.02
C ASP A 103 2.89 -4.80 -3.10
N ILE A 104 1.63 -4.59 -2.71
CA ILE A 104 0.56 -4.24 -3.65
C ILE A 104 0.76 -2.83 -4.21
N TYR A 105 1.20 -1.86 -3.41
CA TYR A 105 1.53 -0.52 -3.90
C TYR A 105 2.73 -0.55 -4.84
N GLN A 106 3.77 -1.32 -4.50
CA GLN A 106 4.93 -1.50 -5.37
C GLN A 106 4.53 -2.13 -6.70
N ALA A 107 3.77 -3.23 -6.68
CA ALA A 107 3.27 -3.88 -7.87
C ALA A 107 2.42 -2.92 -8.72
N SER A 108 1.43 -2.24 -8.14
CA SER A 108 0.60 -1.26 -8.85
C SER A 108 1.41 -0.12 -9.46
N HIS A 109 2.37 0.42 -8.72
CA HIS A 109 3.22 1.50 -9.20
C HIS A 109 4.12 1.06 -10.35
N HIS A 110 4.65 -0.17 -10.32
CA HIS A 110 5.39 -0.75 -11.45
C HIS A 110 4.49 -1.01 -12.66
N GLN A 111 3.33 -1.64 -12.47
CA GLN A 111 2.39 -1.97 -13.56
C GLN A 111 1.85 -0.73 -14.26
N THR A 112 1.74 0.38 -13.54
CA THR A 112 1.31 1.67 -14.10
C THR A 112 2.46 2.49 -14.70
N ALA A 113 3.66 1.90 -14.83
CA ALA A 113 4.90 2.51 -15.32
C ALA A 113 5.32 3.74 -14.49
N HIS A 114 5.37 3.56 -13.17
CA HIS A 114 5.54 4.64 -12.19
C HIS A 114 4.45 5.71 -12.28
N GLY A 115 3.21 5.26 -12.44
CA GLY A 115 2.05 6.14 -12.47
C GLY A 115 1.93 6.98 -11.20
N GLY A 116 1.34 8.18 -11.34
CA GLY A 116 0.96 9.00 -10.19
C GLY A 116 -0.09 8.31 -9.32
N ARG A 117 -0.43 8.96 -8.20
CA ARG A 117 -1.39 8.45 -7.20
C ARG A 117 -2.69 7.97 -7.83
N ASP A 118 -3.30 8.78 -8.69
CA ASP A 118 -4.64 8.49 -9.20
C ASP A 118 -4.63 7.29 -10.17
N LYS A 119 -3.59 7.17 -11.00
CA LYS A 119 -3.40 6.00 -11.88
C LYS A 119 -3.14 4.71 -11.09
N CYS A 120 -2.33 4.78 -10.04
CA CYS A 120 -2.09 3.63 -9.16
C CYS A 120 -3.38 3.22 -8.41
N LEU A 121 -4.18 4.19 -7.96
CA LEU A 121 -5.45 3.91 -7.30
C LEU A 121 -6.45 3.23 -8.21
N GLU A 122 -6.54 3.66 -9.46
CA GLU A 122 -7.40 3.01 -10.46
C GLU A 122 -7.03 1.54 -10.62
N TYR A 123 -5.74 1.24 -10.80
CA TYR A 123 -5.24 -0.14 -10.87
C TYR A 123 -5.57 -0.96 -9.61
N ILE A 124 -5.39 -0.37 -8.42
CA ILE A 124 -5.68 -1.06 -7.16
C ILE A 124 -7.18 -1.29 -7.00
N ALA A 125 -8.01 -0.27 -7.25
CA ALA A 125 -9.47 -0.33 -7.07
C ALA A 125 -10.14 -1.30 -8.05
N ALA A 126 -9.50 -1.62 -9.17
CA ALA A 126 -9.95 -2.68 -10.06
C ALA A 126 -9.81 -4.08 -9.43
N ASN A 127 -8.83 -4.28 -8.54
CA ASN A 127 -8.43 -5.60 -8.03
C ASN A 127 -8.69 -5.81 -6.53
N TYR A 128 -8.77 -4.73 -5.74
CA TYR A 128 -8.88 -4.77 -4.28
C TYR A 128 -9.88 -3.74 -3.77
N SER A 129 -10.41 -4.00 -2.58
CA SER A 129 -11.21 -3.04 -1.80
C SER A 129 -10.44 -2.61 -0.53
N TRP A 130 -10.87 -1.53 0.14
CA TRP A 130 -10.21 -1.01 1.37
C TRP A 130 -8.82 -0.39 1.17
N THR A 131 -8.53 0.17 -0.02
CA THR A 131 -7.29 0.91 -0.25
C THR A 131 -7.26 2.27 0.47
N ASN A 132 -6.08 2.70 0.91
CA ASN A 132 -5.88 3.99 1.57
C ASN A 132 -5.07 4.95 0.67
N ARG A 133 -5.78 5.92 0.10
CA ARG A 133 -5.21 6.96 -0.80
C ARG A 133 -4.02 7.71 -0.20
N SER A 134 -4.07 8.02 1.09
CA SER A 134 -3.00 8.76 1.77
C SER A 134 -1.75 7.90 1.93
N LEU A 135 -1.91 6.62 2.30
CA LEU A 135 -0.79 5.68 2.39
C LEU A 135 -0.12 5.45 1.03
N LEU A 136 -0.89 5.36 -0.06
CA LEU A 136 -0.31 5.28 -1.41
C LEU A 136 0.48 6.55 -1.77
N GLN A 137 -0.02 7.73 -1.39
CA GLN A 137 0.70 8.98 -1.60
C GLN A 137 2.04 9.00 -0.85
N ILE A 138 2.07 8.48 0.39
CA ILE A 138 3.29 8.33 1.18
C ILE A 138 4.26 7.37 0.48
N PHE A 139 3.77 6.23 -0.02
CA PHE A 139 4.57 5.26 -0.77
C PHE A 139 5.22 5.90 -2.01
N ILE A 140 4.44 6.56 -2.88
CA ILE A 140 4.96 7.18 -4.11
C ILE A 140 6.02 8.25 -3.79
N ALA A 141 5.85 8.99 -2.70
CA ALA A 141 6.82 9.99 -2.25
C ALA A 141 8.19 9.38 -1.90
N GLN A 142 8.26 8.07 -1.60
CA GLN A 142 9.52 7.37 -1.33
C GLN A 142 10.16 6.73 -2.57
N CYS A 143 9.49 6.72 -3.73
CA CYS A 143 10.03 6.10 -4.93
C CYS A 143 11.20 6.92 -5.49
N SER A 144 12.42 6.37 -5.45
CA SER A 144 13.64 7.02 -5.93
C SER A 144 13.55 7.46 -7.40
N ALA A 145 13.08 6.59 -8.30
CA ALA A 145 12.92 6.90 -9.72
C ALA A 145 11.96 8.08 -9.98
N CYS A 146 10.92 8.23 -9.16
CA CYS A 146 9.99 9.35 -9.24
C CYS A 146 10.61 10.65 -8.68
N GLN A 147 11.33 10.56 -7.55
CA GLN A 147 12.02 11.71 -6.97
C GLN A 147 13.13 12.24 -7.90
N THR A 148 13.93 11.37 -8.52
CA THR A 148 14.97 11.78 -9.48
C THR A 148 14.37 12.52 -10.67
N ARG A 149 13.31 11.99 -11.28
CA ARG A 149 12.61 12.66 -12.41
C ARG A 149 12.08 14.04 -12.03
N LYS A 150 11.48 14.16 -10.83
CA LYS A 150 10.99 15.44 -10.33
C LYS A 150 12.13 16.46 -10.14
N THR A 151 13.25 16.04 -9.57
CA THR A 151 14.42 16.92 -9.36
C THR A 151 15.01 17.41 -10.67
N VAL A 152 15.20 16.52 -11.65
CA VAL A 152 15.73 16.89 -12.98
C VAL A 152 14.80 17.89 -13.68
N TYR A 153 13.49 17.65 -13.63
CA TYR A 153 12.50 18.55 -14.20
C TYR A 153 12.55 19.94 -13.56
N LEU A 154 12.59 20.02 -12.22
CA LEU A 154 12.67 21.29 -11.51
C LEU A 154 13.98 22.04 -11.81
N TYR A 155 15.10 21.31 -11.92
CA TYR A 155 16.38 21.89 -12.33
C TYR A 155 16.30 22.49 -13.74
N TYR A 156 15.72 21.76 -14.70
CA TYR A 156 15.56 22.24 -16.08
C TYR A 156 14.65 23.48 -16.18
N ILE A 157 13.52 23.48 -15.48
CA ILE A 157 12.63 24.66 -15.41
C ILE A 157 13.35 25.87 -14.82
N ASN A 158 14.17 25.66 -13.79
CA ASN A 158 14.98 26.73 -13.21
C ASN A 158 16.04 27.23 -14.22
N ILE A 159 16.73 26.35 -14.93
CA ILE A 159 17.68 26.77 -15.98
C ILE A 159 16.98 27.62 -17.05
N ILE A 160 15.85 27.19 -17.60
CA ILE A 160 15.13 27.97 -18.62
C ILE A 160 14.75 29.35 -18.09
N LYS A 161 14.30 29.44 -16.83
CA LYS A 161 13.97 30.73 -16.20
C LYS A 161 15.16 31.68 -16.13
N PHE A 162 16.36 31.17 -15.85
CA PHE A 162 17.58 31.98 -15.74
C PHE A 162 18.32 32.15 -17.09
N PHE A 163 18.12 31.24 -18.03
CA PHE A 163 18.77 31.18 -19.34
C PHE A 163 17.74 30.76 -20.41
N PRO A 164 16.89 31.69 -20.87
CA PRO A 164 15.77 31.38 -21.77
C PRO A 164 16.19 30.83 -23.14
N ASN A 165 17.48 30.94 -23.51
CA ASN A 165 18.04 30.41 -24.76
C ASN A 165 18.68 29.02 -24.60
N PHE A 166 18.50 28.34 -23.46
CA PHE A 166 19.04 26.98 -23.26
C PHE A 166 18.20 25.92 -24.00
N GLN A 167 18.71 25.42 -25.13
CA GLN A 167 18.06 24.37 -25.91
C GLN A 167 18.17 23.00 -25.22
N ASN A 168 17.08 22.22 -25.23
CA ASN A 168 17.06 20.86 -24.68
C ASN A 168 17.90 19.91 -25.57
N PRO A 169 19.01 19.35 -25.09
CA PRO A 169 19.84 18.46 -25.90
C PRO A 169 19.16 17.12 -26.27
N CYS A 170 18.06 16.73 -25.61
CA CYS A 170 17.33 15.49 -25.87
C CYS A 170 16.05 15.65 -26.71
N SER A 171 15.81 16.81 -27.34
CA SER A 171 14.58 17.04 -28.12
C SER A 171 14.59 16.41 -29.52
N ASN A 172 15.67 15.74 -29.94
CA ASN A 172 15.82 15.11 -31.27
C ASN A 172 15.71 13.57 -31.26
N GLN A 173 15.04 12.97 -30.28
CA GLN A 173 14.76 11.53 -30.27
C GLN A 173 13.26 11.25 -30.06
N LEU A 174 12.46 11.55 -31.09
CA LEU A 174 11.17 10.90 -31.39
C LEU A 174 11.01 10.86 -32.92
#